data_AF-A0A7S4LLG7-F1
#
_entry.id   AF-A0A7S4LLG7-F1
#
_cell.length_a   1.000
_cell.length_b   1.000
_cell.length_c   1.000
_cell.angle_alpha   90.00
_cell.angle_beta   90.00
_cell.angle_gamma   90.00
#
_symmetry.space_group_name_H-M   'P 1'
#
loop_
_entity.id
_entity.type
_entity.pdbx_description
1 polymer ?
#
loop_
_entity_poly.entity_id
_entity_poly.type
_entity_poly.pdbx_seq_one_letter_code
_entity_poly.pdbx_strand_id
1 'polypeptide(L)'
;MIDPGTNPDGEEYMAYNRRRWGGDGWTYSVRDCAQDLGCRFANWKWWPNTMNAHCLMELAEEQGKGMELKKRLLLLTYEEGANISDHAVLVKAAEDVGMQGAAAFVSSGQAKHTVVERHRYWSQYGVNGVPFFLVNNRHNVCGAPGARWFLKHFNSKQ
;
A
#
# COMPACT_ATOMS: atom_id res chain seq x y z
N MET A 1 2.11 -5.73 0.91
CA MET A 1 2.62 -6.64 1.94
C MET A 1 3.17 -5.79 3.05
N ILE A 2 2.89 -6.14 4.31
CA ILE A 2 3.36 -5.36 5.46
C ILE A 2 4.74 -5.91 5.84
N ASP A 3 5.75 -5.06 5.88
CA ASP A 3 7.08 -5.44 6.39
C ASP A 3 7.07 -5.34 7.93
N PRO A 4 7.11 -6.46 8.67
CA PRO A 4 7.10 -6.42 10.14
C PRO A 4 8.42 -5.88 10.72
N GLY A 5 9.48 -5.78 9.91
CA GLY A 5 10.79 -5.29 10.33
C GLY A 5 10.94 -3.76 10.21
N THR A 6 9.93 -3.03 9.75
CA THR A 6 9.96 -1.57 9.69
C THR A 6 9.62 -0.97 11.05
N ASN A 7 10.38 0.05 11.48
CA ASN A 7 10.11 0.79 12.71
C ASN A 7 8.62 1.23 12.75
N PRO A 8 7.88 1.02 13.87
CA PRO A 8 6.49 1.45 13.99
C PRO A 8 6.23 2.91 13.65
N ASP A 9 7.19 3.79 13.89
CA ASP A 9 7.11 5.23 13.60
C ASP A 9 7.60 5.58 12.18
N GLY A 10 7.94 4.59 11.37
CA GLY A 10 8.60 4.77 10.07
C GLY A 10 10.11 4.95 10.19
N GLU A 11 10.80 4.83 9.06
CA GLU A 11 12.25 5.00 8.97
C GLU A 11 12.58 6.11 7.97
N GLU A 12 13.73 6.78 8.15
CA GLU A 12 14.26 7.64 7.10
C GLU A 12 14.47 6.81 5.83
N TYR A 13 14.01 7.34 4.70
CA TYR A 13 13.92 6.63 3.43
C TYR A 13 15.26 6.01 3.01
N MET A 14 16.34 6.78 2.95
CA MET A 14 17.64 6.27 2.49
C MET A 14 18.29 5.32 3.49
N ALA A 15 18.05 5.48 4.79
CA ALA A 15 18.52 4.57 5.83
C ALA A 15 17.90 3.17 5.66
N TYR A 16 16.56 3.10 5.50
CA TYR A 16 15.88 1.83 5.24
C TYR A 16 16.37 1.18 3.95
N ASN A 17 16.45 1.94 2.85
CA ASN A 17 16.87 1.42 1.55
C ASN A 17 18.30 0.89 1.55
N ARG A 18 19.24 1.58 2.20
CA ARG A 18 20.61 1.09 2.35
C ARG A 18 20.69 -0.19 3.17
N ARG A 19 19.95 -0.26 4.28
CA ARG A 19 19.92 -1.45 5.14
C ARG A 19 19.33 -2.66 4.41
N ARG A 20 18.26 -2.47 3.62
CA ARG A 20 17.52 -3.56 2.99
C ARG A 20 18.08 -3.99 1.63
N TRP A 21 18.52 -3.03 0.80
CA TRP A 21 18.88 -3.27 -0.60
C TRP A 21 20.23 -2.67 -1.01
N GLY A 22 20.98 -2.09 -0.07
CA GLY A 22 22.25 -1.41 -0.37
C GLY A 22 22.10 -0.03 -1.04
N GLY A 23 20.86 0.44 -1.26
CA GLY A 23 20.55 1.72 -1.88
C GLY A 23 19.13 1.74 -2.46
N ASP A 24 18.78 2.82 -3.16
CA ASP A 24 17.46 3.03 -3.78
C ASP A 24 17.45 2.76 -5.29
N GLY A 25 18.42 2.00 -5.81
CA GLY A 25 18.54 1.73 -7.26
C GLY A 25 17.35 0.99 -7.86
N TRP A 26 16.56 0.26 -7.05
CA TRP A 26 15.32 -0.38 -7.49
C TRP A 26 14.26 0.62 -7.99
N THR A 27 14.42 1.89 -7.65
CA THR A 27 13.43 2.94 -7.95
C THR A 27 13.54 3.48 -9.36
N TYR A 28 14.68 3.27 -10.02
CA TYR A 28 14.91 3.76 -11.37
C TYR A 28 13.89 3.20 -12.36
N SER A 29 13.65 1.88 -12.33
CA SER A 29 12.64 1.24 -13.19
C SER A 29 11.22 1.67 -12.85
N VAL A 30 10.94 1.96 -11.57
CA VAL A 30 9.63 2.48 -11.15
C VAL A 30 9.39 3.87 -11.72
N ARG A 31 10.38 4.77 -11.60
CA ARG A 31 10.29 6.13 -12.14
C ARG A 31 10.17 6.12 -13.66
N ASP A 32 10.96 5.27 -14.34
CA ASP A 32 10.92 5.12 -15.80
C ASP A 32 9.54 4.69 -16.29
N CYS A 33 8.98 3.61 -15.72
CA CYS A 33 7.63 3.15 -16.07
C CYS A 33 6.51 4.13 -15.70
N ALA A 34 6.76 5.06 -14.78
CA ALA A 34 5.77 5.97 -14.23
C ALA A 34 5.68 7.32 -14.95
N GLN A 35 6.73 7.71 -15.71
CA GLN A 35 6.80 9.00 -16.39
C GLN A 35 5.56 9.26 -17.28
N ASP A 36 5.19 8.27 -18.09
CA ASP A 36 4.05 8.36 -19.01
C ASP A 36 2.69 8.36 -18.29
N LEU A 37 2.67 8.02 -16.99
CA LEU A 37 1.47 7.98 -16.15
C LEU A 37 1.29 9.26 -15.32
N GLY A 38 2.23 10.20 -15.40
CA GLY A 38 2.20 11.45 -14.62
C GLY A 38 2.57 11.28 -13.14
N CYS A 39 3.13 10.12 -12.75
CA CYS A 39 3.62 9.86 -11.40
C CYS A 39 5.14 10.06 -11.36
N ARG A 40 5.66 10.81 -10.37
CA ARG A 40 7.07 11.21 -10.32
C ARG A 40 7.92 10.36 -9.39
N PHE A 41 7.35 9.81 -8.32
CA PHE A 41 8.07 9.00 -7.33
C PHE A 41 9.38 9.65 -6.84
N ALA A 42 9.33 10.96 -6.54
CA ALA A 42 10.53 11.79 -6.36
C ALA A 42 10.74 12.34 -4.94
N ASN A 43 9.70 12.41 -4.11
CA ASN A 43 9.76 13.12 -2.82
C ASN A 43 9.80 12.18 -1.62
N TRP A 44 10.42 11.01 -1.74
CA TRP A 44 10.45 10.05 -0.64
C TRP A 44 11.37 10.51 0.50
N LYS A 45 10.79 10.68 1.68
CA LYS A 45 11.50 11.06 2.92
C LYS A 45 11.43 9.97 3.97
N TRP A 46 10.36 9.17 3.92
CA TRP A 46 10.06 8.12 4.88
C TRP A 46 9.82 6.79 4.18
N TRP A 47 10.27 5.71 4.81
CA TRP A 47 9.78 4.37 4.56
C TRP A 47 8.79 3.98 5.67
N PRO A 48 7.48 3.93 5.39
CA PRO A 48 6.48 3.77 6.43
C PRO A 48 6.28 2.31 6.85
N ASN A 49 6.05 2.09 8.14
CA ASN A 49 5.26 0.95 8.61
C ASN A 49 3.79 1.19 8.26
N THR A 50 3.20 0.28 7.48
CA THR A 50 1.85 0.44 6.91
C THR A 50 0.76 -0.30 7.67
N MET A 51 1.06 -0.89 8.84
CA MET A 51 0.07 -1.67 9.61
C MET A 51 -1.18 -0.84 9.95
N ASN A 52 -0.98 0.38 10.47
CA ASN A 52 -2.10 1.26 10.82
C ASN A 52 -2.83 1.78 9.58
N ALA A 53 -2.12 2.02 8.47
CA ALA A 53 -2.74 2.37 7.19
C ALA A 53 -3.66 1.23 6.69
N HIS A 54 -3.22 -0.02 6.78
CA HIS A 54 -4.04 -1.19 6.46
C HIS A 54 -5.22 -1.35 7.41
N CYS A 55 -5.06 -1.07 8.70
CA CYS A 55 -6.19 -1.05 9.63
C CYS A 55 -7.22 0.00 9.22
N LEU A 56 -6.78 1.23 8.93
CA LEU A 56 -7.67 2.31 8.52
C LEU A 56 -8.39 2.01 7.20
N MET A 57 -7.78 1.23 6.30
CA MET A 57 -8.44 0.74 5.10
C MET A 57 -9.68 -0.11 5.41
N GLU A 58 -9.71 -0.92 6.48
CA GLU A 58 -10.92 -1.68 6.85
C GLU A 58 -12.10 -0.73 7.14
N LEU A 59 -11.85 0.35 7.90
CA LEU A 59 -12.87 1.38 8.14
C LEU A 59 -13.30 2.10 6.85
N ALA A 60 -12.35 2.36 5.96
CA ALA A 60 -12.63 3.01 4.69
C ALA A 60 -13.53 2.15 3.80
N GLU A 61 -13.30 0.84 3.74
CA GLU A 61 -14.16 -0.10 3.01
C GLU A 61 -15.58 -0.12 3.60
N GLU A 62 -15.72 -0.13 4.93
CA GLU A 62 -17.03 -0.06 5.61
C GLU A 62 -17.81 1.23 5.27
N GLN A 63 -17.10 2.34 5.05
CA GLN A 63 -17.70 3.64 4.70
C GLN A 63 -17.81 3.88 3.19
N GLY A 64 -17.42 2.93 2.34
CA GLY A 64 -17.42 3.09 0.89
C GLY A 64 -16.40 4.12 0.38
N LYS A 65 -15.31 4.34 1.13
CA LYS A 65 -14.21 5.28 0.85
C LYS A 65 -12.86 4.59 0.59
N GLY A 66 -12.87 3.26 0.42
CA GLY A 66 -11.64 2.46 0.24
C GLY A 66 -10.79 2.95 -0.94
N MET A 67 -11.38 3.25 -2.09
CA MET A 67 -10.63 3.70 -3.26
C MET A 67 -10.01 5.09 -3.04
N GLU A 68 -10.78 6.03 -2.50
CA GLU A 68 -10.36 7.39 -2.22
C GLU A 68 -9.24 7.42 -1.20
N LEU A 69 -9.39 6.71 -0.07
CA LEU A 69 -8.36 6.61 0.95
C LEU A 69 -7.09 5.96 0.38
N LYS A 70 -7.23 4.85 -0.34
CA LYS A 70 -6.08 4.18 -0.96
C LYS A 70 -5.31 5.12 -1.89
N LYS A 71 -6.01 5.88 -2.74
CA LYS A 71 -5.38 6.87 -3.62
C LYS A 71 -4.69 7.97 -2.80
N ARG A 72 -5.31 8.48 -1.74
CA ARG A 72 -4.73 9.50 -0.87
C ARG A 72 -3.46 9.02 -0.18
N LEU A 73 -3.48 7.81 0.39
CA LEU A 73 -2.32 7.21 1.06
C LEU A 73 -1.17 6.94 0.09
N LEU A 74 -1.47 6.52 -1.16
CA LEU A 74 -0.45 6.36 -2.20
C LEU A 74 0.21 7.69 -2.57
N LEU A 75 -0.56 8.77 -2.70
CA LEU A 75 -0.03 10.12 -2.96
C LEU A 75 0.85 10.61 -1.80
N LEU A 76 0.36 10.48 -0.56
CA LEU A 76 1.11 10.82 0.65
C LEU A 76 2.48 10.12 0.68
N THR A 77 2.48 8.82 0.42
CA THR A 77 3.69 7.99 0.47
C THR A 77 4.63 8.31 -0.67
N TYR A 78 4.11 8.34 -1.91
CA TYR A 78 4.96 8.27 -3.09
C TYR A 78 5.24 9.62 -3.77
N GLU A 79 4.40 10.63 -3.55
CA GLU A 79 4.52 11.93 -4.21
C GLU A 79 4.74 13.08 -3.21
N GLU A 80 4.19 13.01 -2.01
CA GLU A 80 4.25 14.08 -1.01
C GLU A 80 5.31 13.85 0.08
N GLY A 81 5.83 12.63 0.21
CA GLY A 81 6.88 12.30 1.17
C GLY A 81 6.42 12.31 2.62
N ALA A 82 5.13 12.14 2.86
CA ALA A 82 4.55 12.12 4.19
C ALA A 82 4.76 10.75 4.86
N ASN A 83 4.86 10.75 6.18
CA ASN A 83 5.00 9.53 6.96
C ASN A 83 3.62 8.96 7.32
N ILE A 84 3.15 7.97 6.57
CA ILE A 84 1.86 7.31 6.86
C ILE A 84 1.91 6.31 8.02
N SER A 85 3.04 6.22 8.74
CA SER A 85 3.09 5.56 10.05
C SER A 85 2.52 6.43 11.17
N ASP A 86 2.57 7.75 10.98
CA ASP A 86 2.04 8.73 11.92
C ASP A 86 0.50 8.74 11.91
N HIS A 87 -0.09 8.57 13.09
CA HIS A 87 -1.54 8.58 13.28
C HIS A 87 -2.16 9.91 12.86
N ALA A 88 -1.52 11.04 13.09
CA ALA A 88 -2.03 12.35 12.69
C ALA A 88 -2.13 12.46 11.16
N VAL A 89 -1.14 11.96 10.43
CA VAL A 89 -1.15 11.90 8.96
C VAL A 89 -2.27 10.99 8.47
N LEU A 90 -2.46 9.82 9.09
CA LEU A 90 -3.53 8.88 8.73
C LEU A 90 -4.93 9.45 8.98
N VAL A 91 -5.14 10.09 10.13
CA VAL A 91 -6.41 10.75 10.47
C VAL A 91 -6.70 11.86 9.47
N LYS A 92 -5.70 12.69 9.15
CA LYS A 92 -5.87 13.76 8.17
C LYS A 92 -6.21 13.22 6.78
N ALA A 93 -5.56 12.14 6.35
CA ALA A 93 -5.85 11.48 5.08
C ALA A 93 -7.30 10.96 5.02
N ALA A 94 -7.82 10.43 6.13
CA ALA A 94 -9.19 9.96 6.25
C ALA A 94 -10.19 11.13 6.16
N GLU A 95 -9.93 12.23 6.87
CA GLU A 95 -10.74 13.45 6.82
C GLU A 95 -10.78 14.05 5.41
N ASP A 96 -9.63 14.10 4.71
CA ASP A 96 -9.51 14.61 3.35
C ASP A 96 -10.44 13.86 2.36
N VAL A 97 -10.76 12.59 2.63
CA VAL A 97 -11.66 11.77 1.80
C VAL A 97 -13.08 11.65 2.38
N GLY A 98 -13.38 12.40 3.45
CA GLY A 98 -14.69 12.50 4.08
C GLY A 98 -15.04 11.35 5.02
N MET A 99 -14.06 10.57 5.50
CA MET A 99 -14.29 9.52 6.49
C MET A 99 -14.56 10.10 7.88
N GLN A 100 -15.28 9.35 8.70
CA GLN A 100 -15.60 9.69 10.09
C GLN A 100 -15.01 8.65 11.06
N GLY A 101 -14.66 9.08 12.28
CA GLY A 101 -14.20 8.17 13.34
C GLY A 101 -12.78 7.62 13.19
N ALA A 102 -11.98 8.12 12.23
CA ALA A 102 -10.64 7.63 11.95
C ALA A 102 -9.70 7.72 13.17
N ALA A 103 -9.75 8.81 13.94
CA ALA A 103 -8.91 8.99 15.12
C ALA A 103 -9.15 7.88 16.17
N ALA A 104 -10.41 7.67 16.56
CA ALA A 104 -10.78 6.62 17.50
C ALA A 104 -10.41 5.22 16.99
N PHE A 105 -10.63 4.97 15.69
CA PHE A 105 -10.36 3.67 15.07
C PHE A 105 -8.88 3.32 15.03
N VAL A 106 -8.03 4.27 14.62
CA VAL A 106 -6.57 4.07 14.56
C VAL A 106 -6.00 3.87 15.97
N SER A 107 -6.48 4.65 16.95
CA SER A 107 -6.05 4.50 18.35
C SER A 107 -6.51 3.22 19.02
N SER A 108 -7.69 2.68 18.67
CA SER A 108 -8.20 1.45 19.29
C SER A 108 -7.44 0.20 18.87
N GLY A 109 -6.84 0.21 17.68
CA GLY A 109 -6.12 -0.95 17.14
C GLY A 109 -7.02 -2.16 16.87
N GLN A 110 -8.34 -2.00 16.87
CA GLN A 110 -9.31 -3.10 16.78
C GLN A 110 -9.18 -3.94 15.50
N ALA A 111 -8.71 -3.34 14.41
CA ALA A 111 -8.52 -4.03 13.14
C ALA A 111 -7.18 -4.78 13.01
N LYS A 112 -6.25 -4.61 13.97
CA LYS A 112 -4.89 -5.19 13.86
C LYS A 112 -4.92 -6.71 13.73
N HIS A 113 -5.75 -7.39 14.52
CA HIS A 113 -5.86 -8.84 14.47
C HIS A 113 -6.35 -9.30 13.08
N THR A 114 -7.43 -8.72 12.58
CA THR A 114 -7.99 -9.01 11.25
C THR A 114 -6.97 -8.79 10.13
N VAL A 115 -6.23 -7.68 10.17
CA VAL A 115 -5.20 -7.35 9.16
C VAL A 115 -4.06 -8.37 9.20
N VAL A 116 -3.60 -8.77 10.39
CA VAL A 116 -2.55 -9.78 10.55
C VAL A 116 -3.01 -11.15 10.03
N GLU A 117 -4.23 -11.59 10.36
CA GLU A 117 -4.76 -12.85 9.87
C GLU A 117 -4.94 -12.85 8.35
N ARG A 118 -5.43 -11.74 7.77
CA ARG A 118 -5.52 -11.59 6.31
C ARG A 118 -4.15 -11.64 5.65
N HIS A 119 -3.14 -10.99 6.24
CA HIS A 119 -1.78 -11.05 5.75
C HIS A 119 -1.22 -12.49 5.81
N ARG A 120 -1.41 -13.20 6.92
CA ARG A 120 -1.00 -14.61 7.09
C ARG A 120 -1.67 -15.52 6.07
N TYR A 121 -2.97 -15.37 5.87
CA TYR A 121 -3.74 -16.14 4.89
C TYR A 121 -3.13 -16.04 3.48
N TRP A 122 -2.88 -14.82 2.99
CA TRP A 122 -2.32 -14.63 1.65
C TRP A 122 -0.87 -15.12 1.54
N SER A 123 -0.06 -14.95 2.59
CA SER A 123 1.29 -15.50 2.63
C SER A 123 1.28 -17.03 2.57
N GLN A 124 0.39 -17.70 3.32
CA GLN A 124 0.19 -19.15 3.27
C GLN A 124 -0.34 -19.62 1.90
N TYR A 125 -1.11 -18.76 1.22
CA TYR A 125 -1.55 -18.98 -0.16
C TYR A 125 -0.42 -18.77 -1.21
N GLY A 126 0.82 -18.52 -0.77
CA GLY A 126 1.99 -18.35 -1.64
C GLY A 126 2.18 -16.94 -2.20
N VAL A 127 1.41 -15.96 -1.74
CA VAL A 127 1.56 -14.56 -2.16
C VAL A 127 2.71 -13.91 -1.39
N ASN A 128 3.90 -13.90 -2.01
CA ASN A 128 5.14 -13.36 -1.43
C ASN A 128 5.47 -11.92 -1.87
N GLY A 129 4.61 -11.29 -2.68
CA GLY A 129 4.84 -9.95 -3.20
C GLY A 129 3.55 -9.26 -3.63
N VAL A 130 3.60 -7.94 -3.75
CA VAL A 130 2.48 -7.10 -4.23
C VAL A 130 2.97 -6.15 -5.33
N PRO A 131 2.09 -5.71 -6.26
CA PRO A 131 0.69 -6.13 -6.40
C PRO A 131 0.56 -7.59 -6.86
N PHE A 132 -0.54 -8.24 -6.47
CA PHE A 132 -0.88 -9.60 -6.85
C PHE A 132 -2.33 -9.60 -7.33
N PHE A 133 -2.59 -10.27 -8.44
CA PHE A 133 -3.92 -10.38 -9.03
C PHE A 133 -4.26 -11.85 -9.23
N LEU A 134 -5.48 -12.24 -8.86
CA LEU A 134 -6.08 -13.54 -9.18
C LEU A 134 -7.36 -13.28 -9.98
N VAL A 135 -7.35 -13.63 -11.26
CA VAL A 135 -8.46 -13.43 -12.19
C VAL A 135 -9.18 -14.75 -12.40
N ASN A 136 -10.50 -14.73 -12.23
CA ASN A 136 -11.40 -15.88 -12.41
C ASN A 136 -10.96 -17.14 -11.62
N ASN A 137 -10.31 -16.97 -10.47
CA ASN A 137 -9.74 -18.05 -9.64
C ASN A 137 -8.80 -19.02 -10.40
N ARG A 138 -8.23 -18.61 -11.54
CA ARG A 138 -7.37 -19.47 -12.38
C ARG A 138 -6.06 -18.82 -12.79
N HIS A 139 -6.11 -17.52 -13.10
CA HIS A 139 -4.94 -16.81 -13.62
C HIS A 139 -4.39 -15.89 -12.55
N ASN A 140 -3.20 -16.20 -12.06
CA ASN A 140 -2.50 -15.33 -11.12
C ASN A 140 -1.29 -14.64 -11.77
N VAL A 141 -0.94 -13.49 -11.22
CA VAL A 141 0.28 -12.76 -11.59
C VAL A 141 0.74 -11.92 -10.41
N CYS A 142 2.05 -11.96 -10.15
CA CYS A 142 2.72 -11.09 -9.20
C CYS A 142 3.43 -9.96 -9.97
N GLY A 143 3.38 -8.75 -9.43
CA GLY A 143 3.87 -7.54 -10.06
C GLY A 143 2.78 -6.78 -10.82
N ALA A 144 3.18 -5.71 -11.51
CA ALA A 144 2.29 -4.87 -12.29
C ALA A 144 2.35 -5.29 -13.78
N PRO A 145 1.51 -6.24 -14.23
CA PRO A 145 1.51 -6.61 -15.64
C PRO A 145 0.88 -5.47 -16.45
N GLY A 146 1.35 -5.24 -17.67
CA GLY A 146 0.74 -4.27 -18.57
C GLY A 146 -0.72 -4.61 -18.91
N ALA A 147 -1.50 -3.62 -19.34
CA ALA A 147 -2.94 -3.75 -19.62
C ALA A 147 -3.29 -4.95 -20.54
N ARG A 148 -2.41 -5.30 -21.48
CA ARG A 148 -2.56 -6.46 -22.37
C ARG A 148 -2.78 -7.78 -21.62
N TRP A 149 -2.08 -7.99 -20.49
CA TRP A 149 -2.26 -9.21 -19.69
C TRP A 149 -3.66 -9.27 -19.12
N PHE A 150 -4.17 -8.16 -18.57
CA PHE A 150 -5.53 -8.09 -18.03
C PHE A 150 -6.59 -8.32 -19.12
N LEU A 151 -6.48 -7.64 -20.26
CA LEU A 151 -7.40 -7.82 -21.39
C LEU A 151 -7.46 -9.27 -21.89
N LYS A 152 -6.33 -10.00 -21.86
CA LYS A 152 -6.29 -11.41 -22.24
C LYS A 152 -7.06 -12.30 -21.24
N HIS A 153 -6.88 -12.11 -19.94
CA HIS A 153 -7.39 -13.02 -18.92
C HIS A 153 -8.78 -12.64 -18.38
N PHE A 154 -9.24 -11.40 -18.58
CA PHE A 154 -10.65 -11.05 -18.35
C PHE A 154 -11.57 -11.62 -19.43
N ASN A 155 -11.08 -11.72 -20.67
CA ASN A 155 -11.87 -12.18 -21.82
C ASN A 155 -11.76 -13.69 -22.09
N SER A 156 -10.91 -14.42 -21.36
CA SER A 156 -10.88 -15.88 -21.46
C SER A 156 -12.20 -16.44 -20.92
N LYS A 157 -13.03 -16.99 -21.82
CA LYS A 157 -14.30 -17.67 -21.46
C LYS A 157 -14.02 -18.79 -20.44
N GLN A 158 -15.00 -19.01 -19.56
CA GLN A 158 -14.99 -20.04 -18.51
C GLN A 158 -14.66 -21.45 -19.02
#